data_AF-A0A4Q0NQN6-F1
#
_entry.id   AF-A0A4Q0NQN6-F1
#
_cell.length_a   1.000
_cell.length_b   1.000
_cell.length_c   1.000
_cell.angle_alpha   90.00
_cell.angle_beta   90.00
_cell.angle_gamma   90.00
#
_symmetry.space_group_name_H-M   'P 1'
#
loop_
_entity.id
_entity.type
_entity.pdbx_description
1 polymer ?
#
loop_
_entity_poly.entity_id
_entity_poly.type
_entity_poly.pdbx_seq_one_letter_code
_entity_poly.pdbx_strand_id
1 'polypeptide(L)'
;MKTQVNEIKEGLQHFHGSETIFQIPLLRTRYTNGLKYLAEAAECFWLITDTSIIAKSLMNRSEFITIDFKRLSEDKQDFTGYEAEIIYTDGNDNILEK
;
A
#
# COMPACT_ATOMS: atom_id res chain seq x y z
N MET A 1 -19.65 0.17 7.00
CA MET A 1 -18.52 0.71 6.21
C MET A 1 -17.83 1.92 6.86
N LYS A 2 -18.52 3.04 7.16
CA LYS A 2 -17.88 4.19 7.85
C LYS A 2 -17.28 3.84 9.22
N THR A 3 -17.96 2.99 10.00
CA THR A 3 -17.49 2.54 11.33
C THR A 3 -16.18 1.75 11.21
N GLN A 4 -16.12 0.72 10.36
CA GLN A 4 -14.91 -0.08 10.15
C GLN A 4 -13.72 0.74 9.63
N VAL A 5 -13.94 1.68 8.70
CA VAL A 5 -12.88 2.56 8.21
C VAL A 5 -12.33 3.45 9.32
N ASN A 6 -13.21 3.98 10.19
CA ASN A 6 -12.79 4.80 11.32
C ASN A 6 -12.01 3.97 12.35
N GLU A 7 -12.48 2.77 12.67
CA GLU A 7 -11.79 1.84 13.58
C GLU A 7 -10.39 1.48 13.08
N ILE A 8 -10.25 1.18 11.78
CA ILE A 8 -8.93 0.91 11.16
C ILE A 8 -8.03 2.14 11.27
N LYS A 9 -8.55 3.34 11.00
CA LYS A 9 -7.77 4.58 11.08
C LYS A 9 -7.33 4.89 12.50
N GLU A 10 -8.22 4.73 13.49
CA GLU A 10 -7.92 4.92 14.90
C GLU A 10 -6.88 3.90 15.37
N GLY A 11 -7.06 2.63 15.03
CA GLY A 11 -6.09 1.56 15.29
C GLY A 11 -4.71 1.87 14.70
N LEU A 12 -4.67 2.37 13.46
CA LEU A 12 -3.42 2.72 12.77
C LEU A 12 -2.62 3.82 13.47
N GLN A 13 -3.27 4.76 14.16
CA GLN A 13 -2.58 5.86 14.86
C GLN A 13 -1.73 5.38 16.04
N HIS A 14 -2.03 4.21 16.60
CA HIS A 14 -1.26 3.64 17.70
C HIS A 14 0.08 3.04 17.27
N PHE A 15 0.33 2.87 15.96
CA PHE A 15 1.58 2.32 15.46
C PHE A 15 2.58 3.45 15.18
N HIS A 16 3.49 3.69 16.13
CA HIS A 16 4.58 4.67 16.01
C HIS A 16 5.95 4.00 16.30
N GLY A 17 6.73 3.76 15.24
CA GLY A 17 7.92 2.92 15.36
C GLY A 17 7.53 1.44 15.52
N SER A 18 8.21 0.56 14.78
CA SER A 18 7.89 -0.86 14.78
C SER A 18 8.99 -1.65 15.46
N GLU A 19 8.71 -2.13 16.67
CA GLU A 19 9.59 -3.07 17.37
C GLU A 19 9.54 -4.47 16.75
N THR A 20 8.43 -4.80 16.08
CA THR A 20 8.23 -6.07 15.38
C THR A 20 8.20 -5.87 13.87
N ILE A 21 9.05 -6.64 13.18
CA ILE A 21 9.11 -6.71 11.73
C ILE A 21 8.68 -8.11 11.28
N PHE A 22 7.74 -8.16 10.34
CA PHE A 22 7.29 -9.38 9.69
C PHE A 22 8.00 -9.55 8.36
N GLN A 23 8.10 -10.78 7.89
CA GLN A 23 8.74 -11.08 6.60
C GLN A 23 7.88 -12.03 5.77
N ILE A 24 7.70 -11.72 4.49
CA ILE A 24 7.18 -12.64 3.48
C ILE A 24 8.37 -13.49 2.99
N PRO A 25 8.47 -14.79 3.32
CA PRO A 25 9.71 -15.54 3.10
C PRO A 25 10.16 -15.63 1.64
N LEU A 26 9.21 -15.92 0.73
CA LEU A 26 9.50 -16.09 -0.70
C LEU A 26 9.97 -14.79 -1.36
N LEU A 27 9.40 -13.66 -0.95
CA LEU A 27 9.76 -12.35 -1.49
C LEU A 27 10.92 -11.71 -0.72
N ARG A 28 11.24 -12.16 0.50
CA ARG A 28 12.15 -11.48 1.45
C ARG A 28 11.72 -10.04 1.76
N THR A 29 10.42 -9.77 1.67
CA THR A 29 9.84 -8.46 1.95
C THR A 29 9.62 -8.34 3.44
N ARG A 30 10.18 -7.27 4.03
CA ARG A 30 9.95 -6.93 5.43
C ARG A 30 8.90 -5.85 5.52
N TYR A 31 7.96 -5.98 6.46
CA TYR A 31 6.90 -5.02 6.69
C TYR A 31 6.60 -4.87 8.18
N THR A 32 6.03 -3.74 8.54
CA THR A 32 5.80 -3.32 9.92
C THR A 32 4.53 -3.93 10.51
N ASN A 33 4.43 -3.90 11.84
CA ASN A 33 3.20 -4.26 12.56
C ASN A 33 1.97 -3.43 12.14
N GLY A 34 2.13 -2.14 11.83
CA GLY A 34 1.04 -1.31 11.31
C GLY A 34 0.51 -1.81 9.96
N LEU A 35 1.40 -2.19 9.04
CA LEU A 35 1.00 -2.80 7.77
C LEU A 35 0.34 -4.18 7.97
N LYS A 36 0.83 -4.98 8.91
CA LYS A 36 0.18 -6.25 9.27
C LYS A 36 -1.25 -6.02 9.77
N TYR A 37 -1.44 -5.09 10.70
CA TYR A 37 -2.75 -4.73 11.22
C TYR A 37 -3.70 -4.28 10.12
N LEU A 38 -3.26 -3.38 9.23
CA LEU A 38 -4.06 -2.93 8.09
C LEU A 38 -4.48 -4.10 7.20
N ALA A 39 -3.54 -4.97 6.85
CA ALA A 39 -3.82 -6.11 5.99
C ALA A 39 -4.76 -7.14 6.62
N GLU A 40 -4.69 -7.34 7.94
CA GLU A 40 -5.62 -8.19 8.68
C GLU A 40 -7.02 -7.57 8.77
N ALA A 41 -7.10 -6.28 9.12
CA ALA A 41 -8.38 -5.60 9.35
C ALA A 41 -9.15 -5.29 8.05
N ALA A 42 -8.45 -5.09 6.94
CA ALA A 42 -9.03 -4.85 5.61
C ALA A 42 -8.95 -6.07 4.68
N GLU A 43 -8.52 -7.24 5.19
CA GLU A 43 -8.37 -8.49 4.43
C GLU A 43 -7.57 -8.33 3.12
N CYS A 44 -6.53 -7.47 3.13
CA CYS A 44 -5.83 -7.00 1.93
C CYS A 44 -4.34 -7.38 1.88
N PHE A 45 -3.96 -8.56 2.38
CA PHE A 45 -2.58 -9.06 2.26
C PHE A 45 -2.05 -9.09 0.83
N TRP A 46 -2.94 -9.26 -0.15
CA TRP A 46 -2.61 -9.21 -1.58
C TRP A 46 -1.91 -7.90 -1.96
N LEU A 47 -2.28 -6.78 -1.31
CA LEU A 47 -1.70 -5.48 -1.60
C LEU A 47 -0.22 -5.43 -1.18
N ILE A 48 0.14 -6.01 -0.02
CA ILE A 48 1.54 -6.08 0.42
C ILE A 48 2.37 -6.94 -0.54
N THR A 49 1.82 -8.06 -1.01
CA THR A 49 2.54 -8.93 -1.96
C THR A 49 2.73 -8.26 -3.32
N ASP A 50 1.69 -7.65 -3.87
CA ASP A 50 1.70 -7.01 -5.19
C ASP A 50 2.68 -5.83 -5.21
N THR A 51 2.48 -4.91 -4.27
CA THR A 51 3.33 -3.72 -4.11
C THR A 51 4.79 -4.08 -3.86
N SER A 52 5.04 -5.17 -3.13
CA SER A 52 6.40 -5.63 -2.92
C SER A 52 7.10 -6.10 -4.18
N ILE A 53 6.39 -6.75 -5.11
CA ILE A 53 6.99 -7.26 -6.35
C ILE A 53 7.31 -6.08 -7.26
N ILE A 54 6.34 -5.17 -7.43
CA ILE A 54 6.48 -4.00 -8.29
C ILE A 54 7.52 -3.01 -7.73
N ALA A 55 7.49 -2.69 -6.43
CA ALA A 55 8.47 -1.77 -5.86
C ALA A 55 9.92 -2.27 -6.03
N LYS A 56 10.15 -3.59 -5.97
CA LYS A 56 11.49 -4.17 -6.20
C LYS A 56 11.95 -4.05 -7.64
N SER A 57 11.05 -4.17 -8.62
CA SER A 57 11.43 -3.97 -10.02
C SER A 57 11.78 -2.50 -10.32
N LEU A 58 11.32 -1.56 -9.48
CA LEU A 58 11.57 -0.12 -9.59
C LEU A 58 12.81 0.37 -8.80
N MET A 59 13.46 -0.50 -8.02
CA MET A 59 14.61 -0.12 -7.17
C MET A 59 15.85 0.35 -7.96
N ASN A 60 15.93 0.04 -9.27
CA ASN A 60 16.97 0.58 -10.15
C ASN A 60 16.68 2.02 -10.62
N ARG A 61 15.46 2.52 -10.41
CA ARG A 61 15.00 3.86 -10.82
C ARG A 61 14.94 4.82 -9.63
N SER A 62 14.64 4.32 -8.43
CA SER A 62 14.66 5.11 -7.20
C SER A 62 15.00 4.24 -5.99
N GLU A 63 15.78 4.80 -5.06
CA GLU A 63 16.09 4.16 -3.77
C GLU A 63 14.90 4.16 -2.81
N PHE A 64 13.95 5.08 -3.01
CA PHE A 64 12.75 5.23 -2.21
C PHE A 64 11.52 5.17 -3.11
N ILE A 65 10.54 4.35 -2.72
CA ILE A 65 9.31 4.15 -3.47
C ILE A 65 8.13 4.41 -2.54
N THR A 66 7.28 5.35 -2.94
CA THR A 66 5.95 5.59 -2.35
C THR A 66 4.89 4.96 -3.22
N ILE A 67 3.82 4.49 -2.58
CA ILE A 67 2.78 3.71 -3.23
C ILE A 67 1.44 4.24 -2.75
N ASP A 68 0.68 4.82 -3.68
CA ASP A 68 -0.62 5.39 -3.42
C ASP A 68 -1.71 4.50 -4.00
N PHE A 69 -2.48 3.85 -3.14
CA PHE A 69 -3.70 3.15 -3.54
C PHE A 69 -4.91 4.04 -3.25
N LYS A 70 -5.59 4.47 -4.31
CA LYS A 70 -6.73 5.40 -4.18
C LYS A 70 -7.88 5.02 -5.09
N ARG A 71 -9.09 5.23 -4.56
CA ARG A 71 -10.32 5.12 -5.35
C ARG A 71 -10.35 6.21 -6.41
N LEU A 72 -10.68 5.83 -7.64
CA LEU A 72 -10.86 6.75 -8.77
C LEU A 72 -12.14 7.57 -8.60
N SER A 73 -12.20 8.75 -9.22
CA SER A 73 -13.45 9.54 -9.31
C SER A 73 -14.46 8.83 -10.21
N GLU A 74 -15.76 9.04 -10.00
CA GLU A 74 -16.85 8.40 -10.77
C GLU A 74 -16.62 8.50 -12.29
N ASP A 75 -16.33 9.69 -12.80
CA ASP A 75 -16.03 9.91 -14.23
C ASP A 75 -14.89 9.02 -14.76
N LYS A 76 -13.87 8.75 -13.95
CA LYS A 76 -12.73 7.90 -14.32
C LYS A 76 -13.06 6.42 -14.19
N GLN A 77 -13.89 6.05 -13.22
CA GLN A 77 -14.39 4.68 -13.10
C GLN A 77 -15.20 4.30 -14.33
N ASP A 78 -16.10 5.18 -14.77
CA ASP A 78 -16.93 4.97 -15.96
C ASP A 78 -16.10 4.87 -17.25
N PHE A 79 -15.03 5.66 -17.37
CA PHE A 79 -14.17 5.65 -18.54
C PHE A 79 -13.21 4.44 -18.58
N THR A 80 -12.62 4.07 -17.46
CA THR A 80 -11.56 3.03 -17.42
C THR A 80 -12.09 1.64 -17.10
N GLY A 81 -13.24 1.54 -16.44
CA GLY A 81 -13.75 0.30 -15.86
C GLY A 81 -13.07 -0.12 -14.56
N TYR A 82 -12.13 0.67 -14.03
CA TYR A 82 -11.45 0.38 -12.76
C TYR A 82 -11.98 1.24 -11.63
N GLU A 83 -12.14 0.65 -10.44
CA GLU A 83 -12.61 1.37 -9.26
C GLU A 83 -11.50 2.18 -8.55
N ALA A 84 -10.26 1.74 -8.67
CA ALA A 84 -9.10 2.29 -7.98
C ALA A 84 -7.84 2.20 -8.85
N GLU A 85 -6.85 3.02 -8.52
CA GLU A 85 -5.51 2.99 -9.12
C GLU A 85 -4.43 2.83 -8.04
N ILE A 86 -3.32 2.19 -8.41
CA ILE A 86 -2.10 2.12 -7.60
C ILE A 86 -1.03 2.91 -8.35
N ILE A 87 -0.48 3.95 -7.72
CA ILE A 87 0.56 4.78 -8.32
C ILE A 87 1.84 4.59 -7.53
N TYR A 88 2.95 4.33 -8.23
CA TYR A 88 4.28 4.22 -7.64
C TYR A 88 5.05 5.51 -7.96
N THR A 89 5.57 6.17 -6.94
CA THR A 89 6.36 7.42 -7.06
C THR A 89 7.64 7.32 -6.23
N ASP A 90 8.54 8.30 -6.34
CA ASP A 90 9.77 8.38 -5.54
C ASP A 90 9.66 9.27 -4.29
N GLY A 91 8.44 9.68 -3.93
CA GLY A 91 8.17 10.64 -2.85
C GLY A 91 8.35 12.11 -3.23
N ASN A 92 8.81 12.43 -4.45
CA ASN A 92 9.02 13.79 -4.97
C ASN A 92 8.17 14.06 -6.22
N ASP A 93 6.93 13.57 -6.24
CA ASP A 93 5.96 13.71 -7.35
C ASP A 93 6.39 13.12 -8.71
N ASN A 94 7.51 12.41 -8.77
CA ASN A 94 7.96 11.74 -9.98
C ASN A 94 7.36 10.33 -10.07
N ILE A 95 6.52 10.12 -11.07
CA ILE A 95 5.80 8.86 -11.28
C ILE A 95 6.73 7.82 -11.90
N LEU A 96 6.78 6.65 -11.26
CA LEU A 96 7.56 5.52 -11.70
C LEU A 96 6.69 4.51 -12.48
N GLU A 97 5.48 4.21 -11.99
CA GLU A 97 4.53 3.25 -12.58
C GLU A 97 3.08 3.61 -12.17
N LYS A 98 2.08 3.21 -12.98
CA LYS A 98 0.63 3.39 -12.69
C LYS A 98 -0.23 2.32 -13.35
#